data_AF-A0A7S2E4W2-F1
#
_entry.id   AF-A0A7S2E4W2-F1
#
_cell.length_a   1.000
_cell.length_b   1.000
_cell.length_c   1.000
_cell.angle_alpha   90.00
_cell.angle_beta   90.00
_cell.angle_gamma   90.00
#
_symmetry.space_group_name_H-M   'P 1'
#
loop_
_entity.id
_entity.type
_entity.pdbx_description
1 polymer ?
#
loop_
_entity_poly.entity_id
_entity_poly.type
_entity_poly.pdbx_seq_one_letter_code
_entity_poly.pdbx_strand_id
1 'polypeptide(L)'
;DHLVILYNPHFSNMKSCMECILKPKLRGRVTLVELDAPTRGAAETVLLGIEGMPAALRNRPIMLCDGDTFYTADIVSLYREVAKNKRNGIFCFKDTQPKPIYSYITVGGEGLVKDIKEKVKISDLANSGCYSFIDAASLAKFCERIIEEAKTQSNQDGVGEFYTSGVIKLMLAEGHPFQAIELQKNDMHVLGTPGFCCCPSLPH
;
A
#
# COMPACT_ATOMS: atom_id res chain seq x y z
N ASP A 1 2.09 16.84 4.90
CA ASP A 1 2.33 15.59 4.16
C ASP A 1 2.99 15.91 2.85
N HIS A 2 3.68 14.92 2.27
CA HIS A 2 4.35 15.00 0.98
C HIS A 2 3.87 13.80 0.17
N LEU A 3 3.44 14.04 -1.07
CA LEU A 3 2.92 12.98 -1.94
C LEU A 3 4.05 12.47 -2.83
N VAL A 4 4.25 11.14 -2.88
CA VAL A 4 5.17 10.51 -3.82
C VAL A 4 4.34 9.64 -4.75
N ILE A 5 4.48 9.85 -6.06
CA ILE A 5 3.79 9.05 -7.08
C ILE A 5 4.85 8.40 -7.94
N LEU A 6 4.78 7.08 -8.05
CA LEU A 6 5.61 6.30 -8.93
C LEU A 6 4.83 6.01 -10.21
N TYR A 7 5.49 6.15 -11.36
CA TYR A 7 4.82 5.94 -12.65
C TYR A 7 5.76 5.39 -13.70
N ASN A 8 5.18 4.67 -14.65
CA ASN A 8 5.89 4.19 -15.84
C ASN A 8 5.94 5.33 -16.89
N PRO A 9 7.12 5.67 -17.43
CA PRO A 9 7.30 6.77 -18.38
C PRO A 9 6.62 6.54 -19.74
N HIS A 10 6.21 5.31 -20.07
CA HIS A 10 5.36 5.06 -21.25
C HIS A 10 4.02 5.78 -21.16
N PHE A 11 3.59 6.16 -19.96
CA PHE A 11 2.49 7.09 -19.74
C PHE A 11 3.00 8.55 -19.71
N SER A 12 3.89 8.94 -20.62
CA SER A 12 4.59 10.26 -20.61
C SER A 12 3.64 11.46 -20.57
N ASN A 13 2.50 11.39 -21.25
CA ASN A 13 1.43 12.40 -21.18
C ASN A 13 0.87 12.59 -19.75
N MET A 14 0.98 11.55 -18.92
CA MET A 14 0.52 11.54 -17.53
C MET A 14 1.44 12.37 -16.63
N LYS A 15 2.75 12.43 -16.89
CA LYS A 15 3.67 13.27 -16.09
C LYS A 15 3.24 14.73 -16.12
N SER A 16 3.15 15.31 -17.32
CA SER A 16 2.76 16.72 -17.48
C SER A 16 1.38 17.00 -16.89
N CYS A 17 0.44 16.07 -17.08
CA CYS A 17 -0.90 16.17 -16.49
C CYS A 17 -0.86 16.18 -14.95
N MET A 18 -0.16 15.21 -14.36
CA MET A 18 0.02 15.11 -12.90
C MET A 18 0.70 16.35 -12.35
N GLU A 19 1.75 16.86 -12.99
CA GLU A 19 2.44 18.07 -12.54
C GLU A 19 1.52 19.29 -12.56
N CYS A 20 0.82 19.53 -13.66
CA CYS A 20 -0.10 20.66 -13.80
C CYS A 20 -1.24 20.63 -12.77
N ILE A 21 -1.75 19.44 -12.45
CA ILE A 21 -2.87 19.29 -11.50
C ILE A 21 -2.37 19.31 -10.05
N LEU A 22 -1.29 18.59 -9.73
CA LEU A 22 -0.88 18.32 -8.35
C LEU A 22 0.05 19.39 -7.78
N LYS A 23 0.99 19.93 -8.56
CA LYS A 23 1.96 20.91 -8.03
C LYS A 23 1.26 22.15 -7.43
N PRO A 24 0.24 22.76 -8.08
CA PRO A 24 -0.47 23.90 -7.50
C PRO A 24 -1.27 23.51 -6.25
N LYS A 25 -2.01 22.38 -6.30
CA LYS A 25 -2.86 21.92 -5.20
C LYS A 25 -2.07 21.56 -3.95
N LEU A 26 -0.88 20.97 -4.12
CA LEU A 26 -0.02 20.50 -3.03
C LEU A 26 1.09 21.48 -2.66
N ARG A 27 1.12 22.67 -3.27
CA ARG A 27 2.14 23.71 -3.05
C ARG A 27 3.56 23.17 -3.22
N GLY A 28 3.77 22.37 -4.26
CA GLY A 28 5.06 21.74 -4.56
C GLY A 28 5.46 20.56 -3.66
N ARG A 29 4.63 20.14 -2.69
CA ARG A 29 4.89 18.95 -1.84
C ARG A 29 4.50 17.65 -2.53
N VAL A 30 5.01 17.47 -3.74
CA VAL A 30 4.80 16.29 -4.58
C VAL A 30 6.11 15.91 -5.26
N THR A 31 6.44 14.62 -5.24
CA THR A 31 7.55 14.03 -5.99
C THR A 31 6.98 13.00 -6.94
N LEU A 32 7.35 13.11 -8.22
CA LEU A 32 7.04 12.11 -9.22
C LEU A 32 8.32 11.32 -9.49
N VAL A 33 8.26 10.00 -9.32
CA VAL A 33 9.40 9.08 -9.50
C VAL A 33 9.12 8.23 -10.74
N GLU A 34 10.01 8.33 -11.73
CA GLU A 34 9.95 7.51 -12.94
C GLU A 34 10.50 6.12 -12.67
N LEU A 35 9.78 5.10 -13.14
CA LEU A 35 10.22 3.71 -13.12
C LEU A 35 10.78 3.35 -14.50
N ASP A 36 12.09 3.18 -14.60
CA ASP A 36 12.77 2.93 -15.88
C ASP A 36 12.34 1.60 -16.55
N ALA A 37 11.87 0.64 -15.76
CA ALA A 37 11.40 -0.66 -16.22
C ALA A 37 10.29 -1.20 -15.31
N PRO A 38 9.52 -2.20 -15.76
CA PRO A 38 8.65 -2.97 -14.88
C PRO A 38 9.42 -3.55 -13.70
N THR A 39 8.91 -3.34 -12.49
CA THR A 39 9.46 -3.89 -11.26
C THR A 39 8.99 -5.33 -11.04
N ARG A 40 9.76 -6.09 -10.27
CA ARG A 40 9.52 -7.49 -9.86
C ARG A 40 8.47 -7.63 -8.74
N GLY A 41 7.82 -6.54 -8.35
CA GLY A 41 6.74 -6.51 -7.37
C GLY A 41 6.69 -5.20 -6.59
N ALA A 42 5.63 -5.06 -5.79
CA ALA A 42 5.35 -3.86 -5.01
C ALA A 42 6.49 -3.43 -4.08
N ALA A 43 7.25 -4.37 -3.49
CA ALA A 43 8.35 -4.02 -2.60
C ALA A 43 9.51 -3.33 -3.32
N GLU A 44 9.83 -3.76 -4.54
CA GLU A 44 10.83 -3.09 -5.37
C GLU A 44 10.32 -1.71 -5.83
N THR A 45 9.04 -1.62 -6.20
CA THR A 45 8.40 -0.33 -6.50
C THR A 45 8.53 0.63 -5.31
N VAL A 46 8.16 0.20 -4.11
CA VAL A 46 8.25 1.00 -2.88
C VAL A 46 9.69 1.44 -2.60
N LEU A 47 10.67 0.55 -2.77
CA LEU A 47 12.08 0.87 -2.56
C LEU A 47 12.53 2.00 -3.48
N LEU A 48 12.27 1.89 -4.79
CA LEU A 48 12.58 2.93 -5.77
C LEU A 48 11.88 4.27 -5.44
N GLY A 49 10.65 4.23 -4.92
CA GLY A 49 9.93 5.42 -4.48
C GLY A 49 10.59 6.11 -3.28
N ILE A 50 11.06 5.34 -2.31
CA ILE A 50 11.76 5.84 -1.12
C ILE A 50 13.14 6.39 -1.49
N GLU A 51 13.82 5.77 -2.46
CA GLU A 51 15.08 6.26 -3.01
C GLU A 51 14.89 7.57 -3.78
N GLY A 52 13.82 7.67 -4.58
CA GLY A 52 13.49 8.85 -5.38
C GLY A 52 12.89 10.03 -4.61
N MET A 53 12.43 9.84 -3.37
CA MET A 53 11.90 10.93 -2.55
C MET A 53 12.98 11.72 -1.80
N PRO A 54 12.72 12.98 -1.39
CA PRO A 54 13.69 13.78 -0.64
C PRO A 54 14.21 13.06 0.61
N ALA A 55 15.54 12.98 0.75
CA ALA A 55 16.19 12.25 1.85
C ALA A 55 15.73 12.67 3.25
N ALA A 56 15.41 13.96 3.43
CA ALA A 56 14.88 14.51 4.68
C ALA A 56 13.53 13.90 5.12
N LEU A 57 12.82 13.20 4.23
CA LEU A 57 11.55 12.52 4.53
C LEU A 57 11.73 11.06 4.94
N ARG A 58 12.90 10.45 4.74
CA ARG A 58 13.10 9.00 4.95
C ARG A 58 12.90 8.56 6.41
N ASN A 59 13.22 9.42 7.37
CA ASN A 59 13.03 9.14 8.80
C ASN A 59 11.63 9.52 9.32
N ARG A 60 10.66 9.76 8.42
CA ARG A 60 9.29 10.13 8.78
C ARG A 60 8.33 8.97 8.51
N PRO A 61 7.20 8.90 9.25
CA PRO A 61 6.13 7.96 8.94
C PRO A 61 5.69 8.06 7.48
N ILE A 62 5.34 6.91 6.92
CA ILE A 62 4.95 6.76 5.52
C ILE A 62 3.67 5.94 5.41
N MET A 63 2.81 6.35 4.48
CA MET A 63 1.61 5.63 4.09
C MET A 63 1.77 5.19 2.64
N LEU A 64 1.48 3.92 2.35
CA LEU A 64 1.40 3.37 1.01
C LEU A 64 -0.07 3.23 0.62
N CYS A 65 -0.40 3.59 -0.62
CA CYS A 65 -1.72 3.36 -1.20
C CYS A 65 -1.55 2.78 -2.60
N ASP A 66 -2.30 1.73 -2.90
CA ASP A 66 -2.35 1.14 -4.23
C ASP A 66 -3.00 2.11 -5.23
N GLY A 67 -2.46 2.14 -6.45
CA GLY A 67 -2.87 3.09 -7.50
C GLY A 67 -4.25 2.82 -8.09
N ASP A 68 -4.87 1.69 -7.77
CA ASP A 68 -6.16 1.25 -8.27
C ASP A 68 -7.27 1.26 -7.22
N THR A 69 -7.00 1.81 -6.02
CA THR A 69 -8.00 1.88 -4.94
C THR A 69 -8.35 3.32 -4.61
N PHE A 70 -9.66 3.59 -4.58
CA PHE A 70 -10.23 4.87 -4.20
C PHE A 70 -10.93 4.76 -2.84
N TYR A 71 -10.72 5.73 -1.97
CA TYR A 71 -11.27 5.76 -0.61
C TYR A 71 -12.16 6.97 -0.42
N THR A 72 -13.37 6.76 0.11
CA THR A 72 -14.22 7.84 0.62
C THR A 72 -14.03 8.06 2.12
N ALA A 73 -13.50 7.06 2.84
CA ALA A 73 -13.01 7.23 4.21
C ALA A 73 -11.80 8.17 4.26
N ASP A 74 -11.69 8.95 5.35
CA ASP A 74 -10.51 9.79 5.61
C ASP A 74 -9.35 8.96 6.15
N ILE A 75 -8.76 8.15 5.27
CA ILE A 75 -7.61 7.29 5.57
C ILE A 75 -6.38 8.11 5.98
N VAL A 76 -6.28 9.37 5.56
CA VAL A 76 -5.15 10.24 5.88
C VAL A 76 -5.18 10.64 7.35
N SER A 77 -6.35 11.02 7.88
CA SER A 77 -6.49 11.32 9.30
C SER A 77 -6.28 10.07 10.17
N LEU A 78 -6.81 8.92 9.75
CA LEU A 78 -6.55 7.64 10.42
C LEU A 78 -5.05 7.30 10.44
N TYR A 79 -4.36 7.48 9.32
CA TYR A 79 -2.90 7.33 9.24
C TYR A 79 -2.17 8.26 10.20
N ARG A 80 -2.56 9.54 10.28
CA ARG A 80 -1.94 10.50 11.20
C ARG A 80 -2.07 10.07 12.66
N GLU A 81 -3.20 9.47 13.05
CA GLU A 81 -3.38 8.93 14.40
C GLU A 81 -2.49 7.71 14.64
N VAL A 82 -2.36 6.79 13.68
CA VAL A 82 -1.41 5.66 13.77
C VAL A 82 0.03 6.15 13.92
N ALA A 83 0.42 7.11 13.08
CA ALA A 83 1.75 7.71 13.07
C ALA A 83 2.08 8.46 14.36
N LYS A 84 1.12 9.21 14.92
CA LYS A 84 1.25 9.92 16.21
C LYS A 84 1.54 8.97 17.37
N ASN A 85 0.97 7.77 17.31
CA ASN A 85 1.21 6.71 18.28
C ASN A 85 2.48 5.89 18.00
N LYS A 86 3.27 6.24 16.97
CA LYS A 86 4.50 5.54 16.55
C LYS A 86 4.27 4.05 16.27
N ARG A 87 3.17 3.73 15.60
CA ARG A 87 2.78 2.37 15.23
C ARG A 87 2.84 2.16 13.73
N ASN A 88 2.95 0.91 13.31
CA ASN A 88 2.61 0.51 11.95
C ASN A 88 1.12 0.15 11.87
N GLY A 89 0.53 0.24 10.69
CA GLY A 89 -0.90 0.03 10.50
C GLY A 89 -1.22 -0.68 9.18
N ILE A 90 -2.20 -1.57 9.22
CA ILE A 90 -2.79 -2.22 8.05
C ILE A 90 -4.26 -1.81 7.98
N PHE A 91 -4.64 -1.12 6.91
CA PHE A 91 -6.03 -0.75 6.69
C PHE A 91 -6.73 -1.95 6.05
N CYS A 92 -7.78 -2.45 6.70
CA CYS A 92 -8.46 -3.66 6.30
C CYS A 92 -9.97 -3.47 6.26
N PHE A 93 -10.67 -4.36 5.57
CA PHE A 93 -12.13 -4.38 5.51
C PHE A 93 -12.61 -5.82 5.52
N LYS A 94 -13.90 -6.00 5.82
CA LYS A 94 -14.51 -7.34 5.82
C LYS A 94 -14.77 -7.82 4.39
N ASP A 95 -14.11 -8.91 4.00
CA ASP A 95 -14.29 -9.60 2.72
C ASP A 95 -14.74 -11.05 2.90
N THR A 96 -16.00 -11.32 2.57
CA THR A 96 -16.61 -12.65 2.68
C THR A 96 -16.56 -13.44 1.36
N GLN A 97 -15.92 -12.90 0.31
CA GLN A 97 -15.84 -13.59 -0.97
C GLN A 97 -15.03 -14.88 -0.86
N PRO A 98 -15.41 -15.97 -1.56
CA PRO A 98 -14.74 -17.26 -1.43
C PRO A 98 -13.38 -17.29 -2.14
N LYS A 99 -13.23 -16.56 -3.26
CA LYS A 99 -11.97 -16.48 -4.01
C LYS A 99 -11.07 -15.43 -3.37
N PRO A 100 -9.88 -15.79 -2.83
CA PRO A 100 -8.96 -14.83 -2.26
C PRO A 100 -8.26 -14.04 -3.36
N ILE A 101 -8.56 -12.74 -3.44
CA ILE A 101 -7.93 -11.83 -4.42
C ILE A 101 -7.07 -10.75 -3.75
N TYR A 102 -7.15 -10.61 -2.43
CA TYR A 102 -6.40 -9.68 -1.62
C TYR A 102 -5.36 -10.40 -0.74
N SER A 103 -4.54 -9.64 -0.01
CA SER A 103 -3.87 -10.16 1.18
C SER A 103 -4.84 -10.16 2.38
N TYR A 104 -4.81 -11.22 3.18
CA TYR A 104 -5.67 -11.38 4.35
C TYR A 104 -4.84 -11.39 5.62
N ILE A 105 -5.39 -10.82 6.69
CA ILE A 105 -4.74 -10.70 7.98
C ILE A 105 -5.48 -11.45 9.07
N THR A 106 -4.77 -12.04 10.02
CA THR A 106 -5.38 -12.46 11.30
C THR A 106 -5.06 -11.45 12.37
N VAL A 107 -6.01 -11.20 13.24
CA VAL A 107 -5.86 -10.27 14.37
C VAL A 107 -5.88 -11.03 15.69
N GLY A 108 -5.06 -10.58 16.64
CA GLY A 108 -4.98 -11.08 18.00
C GLY A 108 -5.82 -10.26 18.97
N GLY A 109 -5.45 -10.33 20.25
CA GLY A 109 -5.96 -9.40 21.25
C GLY A 109 -5.54 -7.97 20.92
N GLU A 110 -6.34 -6.99 21.34
CA GLU A 110 -6.06 -5.55 21.22
C GLU A 110 -5.94 -5.03 19.76
N GLY A 111 -6.42 -5.79 18.77
CA GLY A 111 -6.39 -5.37 17.36
C GLY A 111 -5.01 -5.43 16.70
N LEU A 112 -4.07 -6.17 17.28
CA LEU A 112 -2.74 -6.40 16.71
C LEU A 112 -2.77 -7.51 15.66
N VAL A 113 -2.10 -7.30 14.53
CA VAL A 113 -1.97 -8.28 13.46
C VAL A 113 -1.04 -9.41 13.89
N LYS A 114 -1.49 -10.66 13.72
CA LYS A 114 -0.73 -11.88 14.03
C LYS A 114 -0.06 -12.49 12.80
N ASP A 115 -0.74 -12.52 11.68
CA ASP A 115 -0.21 -13.05 10.41
C ASP A 115 -0.85 -12.32 9.24
N ILE A 116 -0.15 -12.31 8.11
CA ILE A 116 -0.61 -11.81 6.83
C ILE A 116 -0.22 -12.81 5.73
N LYS A 117 -1.13 -13.06 4.79
CA LYS A 117 -0.85 -13.88 3.60
C LYS A 117 -1.46 -13.28 2.34
N GLU A 118 -0.67 -13.21 1.29
CA GLU A 118 -1.09 -12.81 -0.05
C GLU A 118 -1.96 -13.90 -0.69
N LYS A 119 -3.14 -13.54 -1.22
CA LYS A 119 -4.04 -14.42 -2.00
C LYS A 119 -4.38 -15.75 -1.31
N VAL A 120 -4.29 -15.80 0.02
CA VAL A 120 -4.66 -16.96 0.83
C VAL A 120 -5.61 -16.49 1.93
N LYS A 121 -6.84 -16.99 1.91
CA LYS A 121 -7.87 -16.60 2.88
C LYS A 121 -7.59 -17.23 4.24
N ILE A 122 -6.93 -16.48 5.12
CA ILE A 122 -6.68 -16.87 6.52
C ILE A 122 -7.71 -16.29 7.50
N SER A 123 -8.57 -15.38 7.03
CA SER A 123 -9.65 -14.73 7.77
C SER A 123 -10.60 -14.04 6.79
N ASP A 124 -11.63 -13.34 7.30
CA ASP A 124 -12.47 -12.42 6.53
C ASP A 124 -11.96 -10.96 6.54
N LEU A 125 -10.76 -10.69 7.08
CA LEU A 125 -10.15 -9.36 7.07
C LEU A 125 -9.15 -9.28 5.92
N ALA A 126 -9.57 -8.62 4.84
CA ALA A 126 -8.73 -8.33 3.69
C ALA A 126 -8.05 -6.96 3.83
N ASN A 127 -6.81 -6.84 3.37
CA ASN A 127 -6.16 -5.56 3.23
C ASN A 127 -6.83 -4.72 2.12
N SER A 128 -6.92 -3.42 2.37
CA SER A 128 -7.58 -2.47 1.47
C SER A 128 -6.71 -1.94 0.33
N GLY A 129 -5.41 -2.25 0.31
CA GLY A 129 -4.40 -1.57 -0.50
C GLY A 129 -3.79 -0.36 0.19
N CYS A 130 -4.04 -0.17 1.49
CA CYS A 130 -3.44 0.89 2.30
C CYS A 130 -2.69 0.33 3.51
N TYR A 131 -1.48 0.86 3.70
CA TYR A 131 -0.53 0.44 4.73
C TYR A 131 0.15 1.67 5.31
N SER A 132 0.56 1.61 6.57
CA SER A 132 1.35 2.67 7.20
C SER A 132 2.49 2.09 8.01
N PHE A 133 3.62 2.79 7.97
CA PHE A 133 4.87 2.38 8.60
C PHE A 133 5.42 3.52 9.45
N ILE A 134 6.08 3.15 10.54
CA ILE A 134 6.64 4.10 11.50
C ILE A 134 7.65 5.06 10.86
N ASP A 135 8.42 4.58 9.89
CA ASP A 135 9.28 5.40 9.05
C ASP A 135 9.65 4.69 7.73
N ALA A 136 10.00 5.49 6.73
CA ALA A 136 10.33 4.97 5.40
C ALA A 136 11.71 4.30 5.32
N ALA A 137 12.67 4.69 6.16
CA ALA A 137 14.00 4.06 6.18
C ALA A 137 13.93 2.61 6.66
N SER A 138 13.15 2.35 7.72
CA SER A 138 12.83 1.01 8.20
C SER A 138 12.13 0.18 7.12
N LEU A 139 11.12 0.75 6.46
CA LEU A 139 10.43 0.10 5.35
C LEU A 139 11.38 -0.28 4.22
N ALA A 140 12.24 0.65 3.77
CA ALA A 140 13.23 0.40 2.72
C ALA A 140 14.16 -0.76 3.08
N LYS A 141 14.68 -0.77 4.32
CA LYS A 141 15.53 -1.87 4.82
C LYS A 141 14.84 -3.24 4.72
N PHE A 142 13.55 -3.31 5.05
CA PHE A 142 12.80 -4.57 4.93
C PHE A 142 12.47 -4.94 3.48
N CYS A 143 12.21 -3.97 2.62
CA CYS A 143 12.09 -4.20 1.17
C CYS A 143 13.37 -4.78 0.57
N GLU A 144 14.53 -4.15 0.83
CA GLU A 144 15.84 -4.61 0.40
C GLU A 144 16.07 -6.07 0.81
N ARG A 145 15.83 -6.38 2.08
CA ARG A 145 16.04 -7.73 2.60
C ARG A 145 15.20 -8.80 1.94
N ILE A 146 13.90 -8.56 1.69
CA ILE A 146 13.10 -9.59 1.01
C ILE A 146 13.54 -9.79 -0.45
N ILE A 147 14.07 -8.74 -1.09
CA ILE A 147 14.61 -8.79 -2.45
C ILE A 147 15.93 -9.57 -2.46
N GLU A 148 16.85 -9.26 -1.54
CA GLU A 148 18.15 -9.94 -1.39
C GLU A 148 17.99 -11.42 -1.03
N GLU A 149 17.06 -11.74 -0.12
CA GLU A 149 16.75 -13.11 0.31
C GLU A 149 15.86 -13.85 -0.72
N ALA A 150 15.50 -13.21 -1.85
CA ALA A 150 14.63 -13.74 -2.89
C ALA A 150 13.28 -14.29 -2.38
N LYS A 151 12.75 -13.69 -1.30
CA LYS A 151 11.49 -14.08 -0.65
C LYS A 151 10.28 -13.57 -1.44
N THR A 152 9.93 -14.31 -2.49
CA THR A 152 8.74 -14.05 -3.30
C THR A 152 7.51 -14.76 -2.74
N GLN A 153 6.32 -14.28 -3.11
CA GLN A 153 5.07 -15.02 -2.94
C GLN A 153 4.43 -15.23 -4.31
N SER A 154 3.81 -16.39 -4.53
CA SER A 154 3.23 -16.74 -5.83
C SER A 154 2.01 -15.88 -6.15
N ASN A 155 1.96 -15.36 -7.37
CA ASN A 155 0.78 -14.71 -7.92
C ASN A 155 -0.20 -15.75 -8.51
N GLN A 156 -1.29 -15.28 -9.17
CA GLN A 156 -2.32 -16.18 -9.74
C GLN A 156 -1.80 -17.01 -10.92
N ASP A 157 -0.70 -16.57 -11.54
CA ASP A 157 -0.06 -17.19 -12.71
C ASP A 157 1.15 -18.06 -12.33
N GLY A 158 1.38 -18.27 -11.03
CA GLY A 158 2.49 -19.08 -10.51
C GLY A 158 3.85 -18.37 -10.53
N VAL A 159 3.91 -17.10 -10.92
CA VAL A 159 5.13 -16.29 -10.91
C VAL A 159 5.30 -15.66 -9.53
N GLY A 160 6.50 -15.77 -8.96
CA GLY A 160 6.82 -15.16 -7.67
C GLY A 160 7.05 -13.66 -7.80
N GLU A 161 6.37 -12.87 -6.99
CA GLU A 161 6.54 -11.41 -6.90
C GLU A 161 6.92 -10.97 -5.48
N PHE A 162 7.60 -9.83 -5.37
CA PHE A 162 7.92 -9.21 -4.08
C PHE A 162 6.76 -8.33 -3.61
N TYR A 163 5.84 -8.90 -2.82
CA TYR A 163 4.67 -8.20 -2.30
C TYR A 163 4.95 -7.43 -1.00
N THR A 164 4.21 -6.34 -0.79
CA THR A 164 4.18 -5.59 0.49
C THR A 164 3.75 -6.48 1.65
N SER A 165 2.84 -7.43 1.43
CA SER A 165 2.43 -8.43 2.42
C SER A 165 3.60 -9.32 2.87
N GLY A 166 4.54 -9.63 1.96
CA GLY A 166 5.79 -10.33 2.28
C GLY A 166 6.72 -9.49 3.17
N VAL A 167 6.86 -8.20 2.88
CA VAL A 167 7.62 -7.25 3.72
C VAL A 167 7.04 -7.20 5.14
N ILE A 168 5.72 -7.02 5.25
CA ILE A 168 5.01 -6.98 6.54
C ILE A 168 5.16 -8.30 7.29
N LYS A 169 5.08 -9.43 6.60
CA LYS A 169 5.28 -10.76 7.23
C LYS A 169 6.68 -10.89 7.85
N LEU A 170 7.72 -10.41 7.16
CA LEU A 170 9.08 -10.37 7.70
C LEU A 170 9.17 -9.43 8.91
N MET A 171 8.58 -8.24 8.83
CA MET A 171 8.54 -7.28 9.94
C MET A 171 7.84 -7.86 11.19
N LEU A 172 6.70 -8.53 11.02
CA LEU A 172 5.98 -9.20 12.10
C LEU A 172 6.83 -10.29 12.76
N ALA A 173 7.53 -11.11 11.95
CA ALA A 173 8.41 -12.16 12.45
C ALA A 173 9.59 -11.61 13.29
N GLU A 174 10.00 -10.36 13.04
CA GLU A 174 11.07 -9.67 13.77
C GLU A 174 10.56 -8.75 14.88
N GLY A 175 9.29 -8.89 15.27
CA GLY A 175 8.73 -8.19 16.42
C GLY A 175 8.34 -6.73 16.14
N HIS A 176 8.14 -6.35 14.88
CA HIS A 176 7.55 -5.05 14.53
C HIS A 176 6.02 -5.18 14.45
N PRO A 177 5.26 -4.68 15.44
CA PRO A 177 3.82 -4.88 15.48
C PRO A 177 3.10 -3.99 14.46
N PHE A 178 1.98 -4.50 13.96
CA PHE A 178 1.03 -3.76 13.12
C PHE A 178 -0.34 -3.74 13.78
N GLN A 179 -0.98 -2.57 13.79
CA GLN A 179 -2.37 -2.42 14.21
C GLN A 179 -3.29 -2.63 13.00
N ALA A 180 -4.37 -3.39 13.16
CA ALA A 180 -5.43 -3.44 12.16
C ALA A 180 -6.34 -2.20 12.30
N ILE A 181 -6.56 -1.49 11.20
CA ILE A 181 -7.47 -0.36 11.10
C ILE A 181 -8.63 -0.77 10.20
N GLU A 182 -9.76 -1.11 10.81
CA GLU A 182 -10.93 -1.58 10.06
C GLU A 182 -11.68 -0.40 9.42
N LEU A 183 -11.82 -0.46 8.10
CA LEU A 183 -12.62 0.43 7.27
C LEU A 183 -13.97 -0.20 6.98
N GLN A 184 -14.99 0.65 6.76
CA GLN A 184 -16.25 0.15 6.22
C GLN A 184 -16.05 -0.25 4.76
N LYS A 185 -16.57 -1.42 4.37
CA LYS A 185 -16.45 -1.92 3.00
C LYS A 185 -16.96 -0.94 1.95
N ASN A 186 -17.99 -0.17 2.28
CA ASN A 186 -18.58 0.82 1.37
C ASN A 186 -17.73 2.08 1.20
N ASP A 187 -16.67 2.24 2.01
CA ASP A 187 -15.80 3.41 1.97
C ASP A 187 -14.50 3.18 1.16
N MET A 188 -14.42 2.04 0.46
CA MET A 188 -13.28 1.61 -0.33
C MET A 188 -13.77 1.01 -1.65
N HIS A 189 -13.17 1.44 -2.76
CA HIS A 189 -13.57 1.07 -4.10
C HIS A 189 -12.34 0.64 -4.90
N VAL A 190 -12.31 -0.62 -5.35
CA VAL A 190 -11.24 -1.17 -6.19
C VAL A 190 -11.59 -0.96 -7.66
N LEU A 191 -10.68 -0.37 -8.43
CA LEU A 191 -10.85 0.00 -9.83
C LEU A 191 -10.07 -0.93 -10.78
N GLY A 192 -9.28 -1.86 -10.24
CA GLY A 192 -8.33 -2.70 -10.98
C GLY A 192 -8.94 -3.82 -11.84
N THR A 193 -10.25 -4.04 -11.83
CA THR A 193 -10.90 -5.02 -12.73
C THR A 193 -12.11 -4.38 -13.41
N PRO A 194 -12.30 -4.53 -14.73
CA PRO A 194 -13.40 -3.90 -15.47
C PRO A 194 -14.80 -4.15 -14.89
N GLY A 195 -15.01 -5.27 -14.18
CA GLY A 195 -16.27 -5.57 -13.50
C GLY A 195 -16.58 -4.69 -12.28
N PHE A 196 -15.60 -4.01 -11.68
CA PHE A 196 -15.77 -3.12 -10.53
C PHE A 196 -15.93 -1.64 -10.91
N CYS A 197 -15.70 -1.28 -12.18
CA CYS A 197 -15.89 0.08 -12.70
C CYS A 197 -17.38 0.43 -12.99
N CYS A 198 -18.33 -0.42 -12.63
CA CYS A 198 -19.75 -0.09 -12.67
C CYS A 198 -20.09 0.89 -11.54
N CYS A 199 -19.93 2.17 -11.83
CA CYS A 199 -20.48 3.26 -11.03
C CYS A 199 -21.97 2.96 -10.76
N PRO A 200 -22.47 2.98 -9.51
CA PRO A 200 -23.91 3.00 -9.28
C PRO A 200 -24.41 4.28 -9.95
N SER A 201 -25.30 4.13 -10.93
CA SER A 201 -25.96 5.24 -11.60
C SER A 201 -26.45 6.24 -10.55
N LEU A 202 -25.90 7.45 -10.56
CA LEU A 202 -26.39 8.57 -9.77
C LEU A 202 -27.90 8.72 -10.06
N PRO A 203 -28.77 8.77 -9.03
CA PRO A 203 -30.18 9.06 -9.26
C PRO A 203 -30.31 10.47 -9.85
N HIS A 204 -31.11 10.56 -10.91
CA HIS A 204 -31.46 11.78 -11.64
C HIS A 204 -32.02 12.88 -10.75
#